data_AF-A0A537J2F4-F1
#
_entry.id   AF-A0A537J2F4-F1
#
_cell.length_a   1.000
_cell.length_b   1.000
_cell.length_c   1.000
_cell.angle_alpha   90.00
_cell.angle_beta   90.00
_cell.angle_gamma   90.00
#
_symmetry.space_group_name_H-M   'P 1'
#
loop_
_entity.id
_entity.type
_entity.pdbx_description
1 polymer ?
#
loop_
_entity_poly.entity_id
_entity_poly.type
_entity_poly.pdbx_seq_one_letter_code
_entity_poly.pdbx_strand_id
1 'polypeptide(L)'
;MKWRKQGHVYAPGGERWWARSHAVLPTAEVVDNTIRVYFASLDEHRYGRIGYVELDSTDPKRILYEATEPVLDIGQPGAFDDSGVNPSCLVRVGDLRYLYYTGWQRCERVPYMLFTGLATGDAGGNVFTKYSPTPVLDRTPGESFSRAAPFVLAERGVFRMWYWSCESWSREEGGIHYTGVIRYAESTDGVQWTGTDRPCIAPDRPDDHSVGRPCVIKDGGVYRMWYSIRSTSQVGYRIGYAESADRVTWTRKDREAGIHPGESGWDAEMICYPCVVDAGGRRYMFYNGNRRGATGFGYAVLDA
;
A
#
# COMPACT_ATOMS: atom_id res chain seq x y z
N MET A 1 21.36 -0.53 -3.01
CA MET A 1 20.81 0.84 -3.18
C MET A 1 20.91 1.58 -1.85
N LYS A 2 20.93 2.92 -1.83
CA LYS A 2 21.00 3.71 -0.59
C LYS A 2 19.94 4.82 -0.60
N TRP A 3 19.09 4.84 0.42
CA TRP A 3 18.04 5.85 0.57
C TRP A 3 18.43 6.88 1.63
N ARG A 4 18.40 8.16 1.25
CA ARG A 4 18.59 9.28 2.16
C ARG A 4 17.24 9.79 2.66
N LYS A 5 16.88 9.40 3.88
CA LYS A 5 15.64 9.85 4.54
C LYS A 5 15.61 11.37 4.64
N GLN A 6 14.49 11.98 4.26
CA GLN A 6 14.28 13.42 4.33
C GLN A 6 13.42 13.81 5.54
N GLY A 7 12.79 12.84 6.18
CA GLY A 7 12.02 13.02 7.41
C GLY A 7 10.52 13.00 7.19
N HIS A 8 9.79 13.43 8.22
CA HIS A 8 8.33 13.45 8.27
C HIS A 8 7.78 14.47 7.26
N VAL A 9 6.68 14.12 6.59
CA VAL A 9 5.97 15.00 5.65
C VAL A 9 4.61 15.36 6.22
N TYR A 10 3.80 14.35 6.57
CA TYR A 10 2.41 14.58 6.91
C TYR A 10 1.86 13.56 7.91
N ALA A 11 1.13 14.08 8.90
CA ALA A 11 0.20 13.37 9.75
C ALA A 11 -1.03 14.28 9.92
N PRO A 12 -2.25 13.72 10.04
CA PRO A 12 -3.44 14.55 10.19
C PRO A 12 -3.39 15.31 11.52
N GLY A 13 -3.80 16.59 11.49
CA GLY A 13 -3.91 17.43 12.68
C GLY A 13 -5.07 17.05 13.62
N GLY A 14 -5.96 16.15 13.19
CA GLY A 14 -7.10 15.68 13.98
C GLY A 14 -8.35 16.55 13.91
N GLU A 15 -8.30 17.66 13.15
CA GLU A 15 -9.39 18.64 13.06
C GLU A 15 -10.51 18.22 12.09
N ARG A 16 -10.15 17.48 11.02
CA ARG A 16 -11.10 16.99 10.02
C ARG A 16 -11.95 15.86 10.59
N TRP A 17 -13.24 15.86 10.27
CA TRP A 17 -14.18 14.83 10.74
C TRP A 17 -13.76 13.40 10.35
N TRP A 18 -13.24 13.25 9.12
CA TRP A 18 -12.81 11.97 8.57
C TRP A 18 -11.34 11.61 8.87
N ALA A 19 -10.51 12.59 9.24
CA ALA A 19 -9.08 12.42 9.47
C ALA A 19 -8.70 12.84 10.90
N ARG A 20 -9.19 12.06 11.88
CA ARG A 20 -8.88 12.26 13.31
C ARG A 20 -7.51 11.74 13.68
N SER A 21 -7.05 10.67 13.04
CA SER A 21 -5.75 10.07 13.33
C SER A 21 -5.22 9.23 12.17
N HIS A 22 -3.90 9.02 12.17
CA HIS A 22 -3.17 8.23 11.19
C HIS A 22 -3.19 8.80 9.76
N ALA A 23 -2.10 8.65 9.04
CA ALA A 23 -2.07 8.74 7.58
C ALA A 23 -1.42 7.48 7.05
N VAL A 24 -2.22 6.45 6.78
CA VAL A 24 -1.76 5.10 6.43
C VAL A 24 -1.67 4.87 4.94
N LEU A 25 -0.70 4.02 4.56
CA LEU A 25 -0.47 3.49 3.23
C LEU A 25 -0.27 4.62 2.20
N PRO A 26 0.73 5.50 2.38
CA PRO A 26 0.99 6.59 1.43
C PRO A 26 1.16 6.00 0.03
N THR A 27 0.33 6.47 -0.89
CA THR A 27 0.26 5.97 -2.26
C THR A 27 0.37 7.17 -3.18
N ALA A 28 1.52 7.32 -3.82
CA ALA A 28 1.86 8.48 -4.63
C ALA A 28 1.41 8.30 -6.09
N GLU A 29 0.84 9.36 -6.64
CA GLU A 29 0.61 9.57 -8.07
C GLU A 29 1.35 10.85 -8.47
N VAL A 30 2.11 10.79 -9.57
CA VAL A 30 2.77 11.98 -10.13
C VAL A 30 1.82 12.62 -11.13
N VAL A 31 1.49 13.90 -10.91
CA VAL A 31 0.59 14.68 -11.75
C VAL A 31 1.28 15.99 -12.10
N ASP A 32 1.72 16.13 -13.35
CA ASP A 32 2.49 17.28 -13.82
C ASP A 32 3.71 17.57 -12.92
N ASN A 33 3.73 18.74 -12.26
CA ASN A 33 4.80 19.17 -11.35
C ASN A 33 4.49 18.88 -9.87
N THR A 34 3.46 18.08 -9.57
CA THR A 34 3.07 17.72 -8.20
C THR A 34 3.14 16.21 -7.98
N ILE A 35 3.32 15.84 -6.72
CA ILE A 35 3.13 14.47 -6.25
C ILE A 35 1.91 14.47 -5.36
N ARG A 36 0.84 13.83 -5.82
CA ARG A 36 -0.35 13.60 -5.02
C ARG A 36 -0.17 12.33 -4.20
N VAL A 37 -0.09 12.45 -2.88
CA VAL A 37 0.05 11.30 -1.98
C VAL A 37 -1.29 11.02 -1.33
N TYR A 38 -1.94 9.95 -1.78
CA TYR A 38 -3.15 9.44 -1.16
C TYR A 38 -2.81 8.67 0.12
N PHE A 39 -3.65 8.81 1.14
CA PHE A 39 -3.53 8.07 2.39
C PHE A 39 -4.92 7.77 2.93
N ALA A 40 -5.03 6.74 3.76
CA ALA A 40 -6.22 6.56 4.58
C ALA A 40 -6.03 7.19 5.95
N SER A 41 -7.10 7.77 6.50
CA SER A 41 -7.15 8.30 7.85
C SER A 41 -8.35 7.73 8.59
N LEU A 42 -8.23 7.64 9.91
CA LEU A 42 -9.26 7.11 10.78
C LEU A 42 -10.08 8.25 11.38
N ASP A 43 -11.40 8.12 11.36
CA ASP A 43 -12.33 9.00 12.07
C ASP A 43 -12.39 8.68 13.58
N GLU A 44 -13.31 9.35 14.30
CA GLU A 44 -13.51 9.15 15.75
C GLU A 44 -13.99 7.74 16.13
N HIS A 45 -14.64 7.04 15.20
CA HIS A 45 -15.10 5.67 15.34
C HIS A 45 -14.10 4.65 14.78
N ARG A 46 -12.92 5.12 14.38
CA ARG A 46 -11.84 4.37 13.74
C ARG A 46 -12.24 3.74 12.40
N TYR A 47 -13.13 4.37 11.64
CA TYR A 47 -13.40 3.99 10.25
C TYR A 47 -12.43 4.69 9.30
N GLY A 48 -11.92 3.94 8.32
CA GLY A 48 -10.87 4.41 7.41
C GLY A 48 -11.41 5.02 6.11
N ARG A 49 -11.03 6.26 5.79
CA ARG A 49 -11.39 6.93 4.52
C ARG A 49 -10.16 7.44 3.79
N ILE A 50 -10.21 7.49 2.46
CA ILE A 50 -9.08 7.93 1.64
C ILE A 50 -9.18 9.44 1.41
N GLY A 51 -8.09 10.16 1.64
CA GLY A 51 -7.87 11.51 1.13
C GLY A 51 -6.46 11.65 0.55
N TYR A 52 -6.01 12.88 0.35
CA TYR A 52 -4.66 13.13 -0.19
C TYR A 52 -4.09 14.47 0.25
N VAL A 53 -2.77 14.58 0.12
CA VAL A 53 -2.05 15.85 0.05
C VAL A 53 -1.38 15.97 -1.32
N GLU A 54 -1.20 17.19 -1.79
CA GLU A 54 -0.35 17.48 -2.96
C GLU A 54 0.96 18.09 -2.49
N LEU A 55 2.05 17.56 -3.01
CA LEU A 55 3.40 17.95 -2.66
C LEU A 55 4.10 18.53 -3.89
N ASP A 56 5.04 19.44 -3.67
CA ASP A 56 5.95 19.88 -4.72
C ASP A 56 6.82 18.69 -5.19
N SER A 57 6.90 18.46 -6.50
CA SER A 57 7.65 17.31 -7.05
C SER A 57 9.17 17.41 -6.89
N THR A 58 9.68 18.62 -6.66
CA THR A 58 11.12 18.88 -6.46
C THR A 58 11.49 18.99 -4.98
N ASP A 59 10.52 19.35 -4.13
CA ASP A 59 10.63 19.36 -2.67
C ASP A 59 9.38 18.77 -1.98
N PRO A 60 9.31 17.43 -1.82
CA PRO A 60 8.14 16.78 -1.23
C PRO A 60 7.84 17.15 0.24
N LYS A 61 8.67 17.96 0.91
CA LYS A 61 8.31 18.55 2.22
C LYS A 61 7.29 19.68 2.10
N ARG A 62 7.22 20.33 0.94
CA ARG A 62 6.32 21.44 0.70
C ARG A 62 4.95 20.91 0.31
N ILE A 63 4.03 20.91 1.27
CA ILE A 63 2.61 20.63 1.04
C ILE A 63 1.99 21.83 0.32
N LEU A 64 1.47 21.59 -0.88
CA LEU A 64 0.78 22.58 -1.71
C LEU A 64 -0.71 22.61 -1.41
N TYR A 65 -1.29 21.46 -1.07
CA TYR A 65 -2.71 21.30 -0.80
C TYR A 65 -2.97 20.08 0.10
N GLU A 66 -4.01 20.17 0.93
CA GLU A 66 -4.55 19.07 1.72
C GLU A 66 -6.04 18.94 1.44
N ALA A 67 -6.50 17.73 1.10
CA ALA A 67 -7.91 17.48 0.83
C ALA A 67 -8.78 17.76 2.06
N THR A 68 -9.82 18.56 1.89
CA THR A 68 -10.76 18.89 2.97
C THR A 68 -11.77 17.78 3.23
N GLU A 69 -12.12 17.01 2.19
CA GLU A 69 -13.08 15.90 2.21
C GLU A 69 -12.42 14.62 1.67
N PRO A 70 -12.91 13.43 2.06
CA PRO A 70 -12.39 12.17 1.54
C PRO A 70 -12.72 12.01 0.06
N VAL A 71 -11.80 11.43 -0.69
CA VAL A 71 -11.97 11.10 -2.12
C VAL A 71 -12.64 9.75 -2.35
N LEU A 72 -12.65 8.90 -1.32
CA LEU A 72 -13.37 7.64 -1.28
C LEU A 72 -13.83 7.35 0.15
N ASP A 73 -15.14 7.13 0.31
CA ASP A 73 -15.79 6.81 1.58
C ASP A 73 -15.95 5.29 1.79
N ILE A 74 -16.31 4.88 3.01
CA ILE A 74 -16.60 3.50 3.40
C ILE A 74 -17.81 2.91 2.67
N GLY A 75 -17.89 1.58 2.66
CA GLY A 75 -19.01 0.84 2.10
C GLY A 75 -20.29 1.01 2.89
N GLN A 76 -21.40 0.59 2.29
CA GLN A 76 -22.64 0.36 3.03
C GLN A 76 -22.43 -0.76 4.07
N PRO A 77 -23.19 -0.77 5.19
CA PRO A 77 -23.06 -1.82 6.20
C PRO A 77 -23.12 -3.24 5.62
N GLY A 78 -22.15 -4.09 5.97
CA GLY A 78 -22.03 -5.45 5.45
C GLY A 78 -21.32 -5.59 4.10
N ALA A 79 -20.95 -4.48 3.45
CA ALA A 79 -20.02 -4.51 2.32
C ALA A 79 -18.60 -4.89 2.78
N PHE A 80 -17.76 -5.32 1.85
CA PHE A 80 -16.39 -5.76 2.17
C PHE A 80 -15.48 -4.64 2.71
N ASP A 81 -15.88 -3.40 2.48
CA ASP A 81 -15.21 -2.15 2.83
C ASP A 81 -16.03 -1.29 3.81
N ASP A 82 -16.94 -1.91 4.57
CA ASP A 82 -17.86 -1.23 5.49
C ASP A 82 -17.16 -0.56 6.69
N SER A 83 -15.94 -1.00 7.02
CA SER A 83 -15.18 -0.49 8.15
C SER A 83 -14.01 0.39 7.70
N GLY A 84 -13.63 0.33 6.43
CA GLY A 84 -12.74 1.30 5.85
C GLY A 84 -12.20 0.96 4.47
N VAL A 85 -11.60 1.97 3.87
CA VAL A 85 -10.95 1.93 2.56
C VAL A 85 -9.54 2.52 2.67
N ASN A 86 -8.55 1.79 2.19
CA ASN A 86 -7.14 2.22 2.21
C ASN A 86 -6.56 2.24 0.80
N PRO A 87 -5.86 3.31 0.36
CA PRO A 87 -5.32 3.36 -0.99
C PRO A 87 -4.22 2.31 -1.17
N SER A 88 -4.12 1.74 -2.37
CA SER A 88 -3.11 0.72 -2.67
C SER A 88 -2.36 1.01 -3.96
N CYS A 89 -3.04 1.35 -5.06
CA CYS A 89 -2.37 1.67 -6.31
C CYS A 89 -3.27 2.50 -7.22
N LEU A 90 -2.67 3.45 -7.96
CA LEU A 90 -3.35 4.19 -9.01
C LEU A 90 -2.80 3.78 -10.38
N VAL A 91 -3.70 3.60 -11.34
CA VAL A 91 -3.38 3.25 -12.72
C VAL A 91 -4.21 4.13 -13.66
N ARG A 92 -3.59 4.72 -14.67
CA ARG A 92 -4.31 5.44 -15.74
C ARG A 92 -4.75 4.45 -16.82
N VAL A 93 -6.02 4.51 -17.21
CA VAL A 93 -6.65 3.63 -18.19
C VAL A 93 -7.48 4.49 -19.15
N GLY A 94 -6.87 4.90 -20.27
CA GLY A 94 -7.48 5.90 -21.16
C GLY A 94 -7.72 7.22 -20.43
N ASP A 95 -8.95 7.72 -20.49
CA ASP A 95 -9.38 8.95 -19.79
C ASP A 95 -9.81 8.71 -18.33
N LEU A 96 -9.72 7.46 -17.85
CA LEU A 96 -10.05 7.07 -16.49
C LEU A 96 -8.80 6.87 -15.64
N ARG A 97 -9.01 7.03 -14.34
CA ARG A 97 -8.10 6.60 -13.28
C ARG A 97 -8.73 5.48 -12.50
N TYR A 98 -8.00 4.39 -12.37
CA TYR A 98 -8.32 3.27 -11.50
C TYR A 98 -7.59 3.46 -10.19
N LEU A 99 -8.35 3.55 -9.10
CA LEU A 99 -7.86 3.45 -7.73
C LEU A 99 -8.15 2.04 -7.23
N TYR A 100 -7.12 1.21 -7.20
CA TYR A 100 -7.16 -0.04 -6.44
C TYR A 100 -6.98 0.28 -4.98
N TYR A 101 -7.90 -0.22 -4.15
CA TYR A 101 -7.91 0.02 -2.71
C TYR A 101 -8.08 -1.29 -1.95
N THR A 102 -7.67 -1.27 -0.69
CA THR A 102 -7.98 -2.32 0.28
C THR A 102 -9.22 -1.91 1.05
N GLY A 103 -10.33 -2.58 0.78
CA GLY A 103 -11.52 -2.53 1.63
C GLY A 103 -11.35 -3.45 2.82
N TRP A 104 -11.81 -3.03 3.99
CA TRP A 104 -11.74 -3.86 5.18
C TRP A 104 -13.00 -3.79 6.04
N GLN A 105 -13.26 -4.92 6.70
CA GLN A 105 -14.35 -5.10 7.65
C GLN A 105 -13.81 -5.65 8.96
N ARG A 106 -14.38 -5.23 10.08
CA ARG A 106 -14.07 -5.78 11.41
C ARG A 106 -14.76 -7.12 11.57
N CYS A 107 -14.14 -8.06 12.27
CA CYS A 107 -14.72 -9.37 12.52
C CYS A 107 -14.71 -9.71 14.02
N GLU A 108 -15.50 -10.70 14.43
CA GLU A 108 -15.60 -11.11 15.83
C GLU A 108 -14.50 -12.09 16.24
N ARG A 109 -14.25 -13.12 15.41
CA ARG A 109 -13.30 -14.21 15.72
C ARG A 109 -11.87 -13.96 15.28
N VAL A 110 -11.68 -13.03 14.35
CA VAL A 110 -10.41 -12.47 13.88
C VAL A 110 -10.57 -10.96 13.87
N PRO A 111 -9.51 -10.14 13.98
CA PRO A 111 -9.69 -8.70 14.14
C PRO A 111 -10.31 -8.02 12.91
N TYR A 112 -10.02 -8.53 11.71
CA TYR A 112 -10.49 -7.96 10.45
C TYR A 112 -10.28 -8.92 9.28
N MET A 113 -10.93 -8.60 8.16
CA MET A 113 -10.66 -9.18 6.84
C MET A 113 -10.38 -8.06 5.84
N LEU A 114 -9.47 -8.30 4.90
CA LEU A 114 -9.03 -7.34 3.90
C LEU A 114 -9.32 -7.86 2.49
N PHE A 115 -9.82 -6.99 1.61
CA PHE A 115 -10.16 -7.35 0.23
C PHE A 115 -9.74 -6.26 -0.75
N THR A 116 -9.51 -6.63 -2.00
CA THR A 116 -9.17 -5.69 -3.07
C THR A 116 -10.43 -5.15 -3.73
N GLY A 117 -10.67 -3.86 -3.57
CA GLY A 117 -11.67 -3.10 -4.30
C GLY A 117 -11.08 -2.30 -5.45
N LEU A 118 -11.96 -1.87 -6.35
CA LEU A 118 -11.65 -0.93 -7.43
C LEU A 118 -12.62 0.25 -7.36
N ALA A 119 -12.09 1.46 -7.51
CA ALA A 119 -12.86 2.67 -7.74
C ALA A 119 -12.34 3.37 -9.00
N THR A 120 -13.21 4.06 -9.72
CA THR A 120 -12.90 4.79 -10.93
C THR A 120 -13.10 6.29 -10.72
N GLY A 121 -12.28 7.10 -11.36
CA GLY A 121 -12.45 8.55 -11.40
C GLY A 121 -11.96 9.10 -12.73
N ASP A 122 -12.37 10.31 -13.07
CA ASP A 122 -11.92 10.97 -14.29
C ASP A 122 -10.45 11.39 -14.17
N ALA A 123 -9.74 11.49 -15.31
CA ALA A 123 -8.32 11.86 -15.34
C ALA A 123 -8.00 13.15 -14.56
N GLY A 124 -8.84 14.18 -14.67
CA GLY A 124 -8.71 15.45 -13.94
C GLY A 124 -9.52 15.54 -12.64
N GLY A 125 -10.31 14.50 -12.32
CA GLY A 125 -11.20 14.50 -11.17
C GLY A 125 -10.48 14.20 -9.85
N ASN A 126 -11.05 14.63 -8.74
CA ASN A 126 -10.51 14.36 -7.40
C ASN A 126 -11.40 13.42 -6.58
N VAL A 127 -12.49 12.93 -7.15
CA VAL A 127 -13.45 12.04 -6.50
C VAL A 127 -13.42 10.70 -7.23
N PHE A 128 -13.52 9.61 -6.47
CA PHE A 128 -13.63 8.26 -7.02
C PHE A 128 -15.00 7.66 -6.71
N THR A 129 -15.55 6.92 -7.65
CA THR A 129 -16.76 6.11 -7.47
C THR A 129 -16.39 4.64 -7.44
N LYS A 130 -16.93 3.88 -6.48
CA LYS A 130 -16.67 2.44 -6.39
C LYS A 130 -17.17 1.74 -7.65
N TYR A 131 -16.33 0.90 -8.23
CA TYR A 131 -16.66 0.14 -9.42
C TYR A 131 -17.72 -0.94 -9.14
N SER A 132 -17.65 -1.57 -7.96
CA SER A 132 -18.55 -2.65 -7.55
C SER A 132 -18.75 -2.64 -6.03
N PRO A 133 -19.91 -3.09 -5.50
CA PRO A 133 -20.09 -3.36 -4.08
C PRO A 133 -19.36 -4.64 -3.61
N THR A 134 -18.77 -5.42 -4.52
CA THR A 134 -17.96 -6.61 -4.23
C THR A 134 -16.48 -6.39 -4.57
N PRO A 135 -15.56 -7.15 -3.94
CA PRO A 135 -14.15 -7.11 -4.30
C PRO A 135 -13.91 -7.50 -5.77
N VAL A 136 -12.95 -6.85 -6.42
CA VAL A 136 -12.46 -7.28 -7.76
C VAL A 136 -11.44 -8.42 -7.65
N LEU A 137 -10.93 -8.69 -6.46
CA LEU A 137 -10.14 -9.88 -6.13
C LEU A 137 -10.69 -10.52 -4.86
N ASP A 138 -11.76 -11.30 -5.00
CA ASP A 138 -12.36 -12.03 -3.88
C ASP A 138 -11.65 -13.37 -3.64
N ARG A 139 -11.96 -14.03 -2.53
CA ARG A 139 -11.40 -15.33 -2.12
C ARG A 139 -11.60 -16.41 -3.18
N THR A 140 -10.70 -17.37 -3.16
CA THR A 140 -10.78 -18.60 -3.96
C THR A 140 -10.66 -19.81 -3.04
N PRO A 141 -10.97 -21.03 -3.50
CA PRO A 141 -10.68 -22.24 -2.71
C PRO A 141 -9.21 -22.35 -2.27
N GLY A 142 -8.26 -21.85 -3.07
CA GLY A 142 -6.83 -21.84 -2.73
C GLY A 142 -6.40 -20.65 -1.84
N GLU A 143 -7.18 -19.57 -1.81
CA GLU A 143 -6.89 -18.34 -1.08
C GLU A 143 -8.14 -17.91 -0.28
N SER A 144 -8.42 -18.68 0.78
CA SER A 144 -9.71 -18.64 1.48
C SER A 144 -9.88 -17.47 2.47
N PHE A 145 -8.81 -16.71 2.74
CA PHE A 145 -8.83 -15.63 3.73
C PHE A 145 -8.89 -14.24 3.09
N SER A 146 -7.79 -13.50 3.06
CA SER A 146 -7.75 -12.12 2.55
C SER A 146 -6.85 -12.04 1.32
N ARG A 147 -7.29 -11.28 0.30
CA ARG A 147 -6.54 -10.99 -0.94
C ARG A 147 -6.57 -9.47 -1.16
N ALA A 148 -5.52 -8.77 -0.72
CA ALA A 148 -5.57 -7.32 -0.54
C ALA A 148 -4.22 -6.63 -0.79
N ALA A 149 -4.15 -5.33 -0.47
CA ALA A 149 -2.98 -4.47 -0.66
C ALA A 149 -2.32 -4.61 -2.06
N PRO A 150 -3.11 -4.53 -3.15
CA PRO A 150 -2.59 -4.75 -4.49
C PRO A 150 -1.65 -3.62 -4.93
N PHE A 151 -0.67 -3.99 -5.74
CA PHE A 151 0.06 -3.10 -6.61
C PHE A 151 -0.15 -3.54 -8.04
N VAL A 152 -0.56 -2.62 -8.91
CA VAL A 152 -0.88 -2.92 -10.30
C VAL A 152 0.03 -2.14 -11.24
N LEU A 153 0.66 -2.85 -12.16
CA LEU A 153 1.39 -2.28 -13.29
C LEU A 153 0.64 -2.62 -14.57
N ALA A 154 0.21 -1.60 -15.32
CA ALA A 154 -0.42 -1.76 -16.62
C ALA A 154 0.55 -1.38 -17.74
N GLU A 155 0.86 -2.32 -18.63
CA GLU A 155 1.72 -2.08 -19.79
C GLU A 155 1.21 -2.90 -20.99
N ARG A 156 1.09 -2.24 -22.15
CA ARG A 156 0.74 -2.87 -23.44
C ARG A 156 -0.58 -3.67 -23.39
N GLY A 157 -1.60 -3.12 -22.74
CA GLY A 157 -2.93 -3.74 -22.63
C GLY A 157 -3.02 -4.91 -21.66
N VAL A 158 -1.98 -5.17 -20.86
CA VAL A 158 -1.99 -6.20 -19.82
C VAL A 158 -1.77 -5.55 -18.46
N PHE A 159 -2.65 -5.86 -17.52
CA PHE A 159 -2.54 -5.48 -16.13
C PHE A 159 -1.86 -6.62 -15.34
N ARG A 160 -0.90 -6.26 -14.50
CA ARG A 160 -0.13 -7.18 -13.67
C ARG A 160 -0.27 -6.75 -12.23
N MET A 161 -0.72 -7.65 -11.37
CA MET A 161 -0.93 -7.38 -9.97
C MET A 161 0.02 -8.21 -9.12
N TRP A 162 0.65 -7.55 -8.15
CA TRP A 162 1.22 -8.21 -6.98
C TRP A 162 0.39 -7.82 -5.77
N TYR A 163 -0.04 -8.80 -4.98
CA TYR A 163 -0.98 -8.56 -3.88
C TYR A 163 -0.63 -9.42 -2.68
N TRP A 164 -1.06 -8.97 -1.51
CA TRP A 164 -0.93 -9.72 -0.27
C TRP A 164 -2.04 -10.77 -0.16
N SER A 165 -1.65 -12.01 0.11
CA SER A 165 -2.55 -13.12 0.44
C SER A 165 -2.32 -13.54 1.89
N CYS A 166 -3.40 -13.61 2.66
CA CYS A 166 -3.38 -14.20 3.98
C CYS A 166 -3.44 -15.73 3.86
N GLU A 167 -2.47 -16.42 4.44
CA GLU A 167 -2.36 -17.89 4.34
C GLU A 167 -3.01 -18.59 5.54
N SER A 168 -2.96 -17.98 6.73
CA SER A 168 -3.57 -18.54 7.92
C SER A 168 -3.85 -17.49 8.99
N TRP A 169 -4.75 -17.85 9.91
CA TRP A 169 -4.93 -17.19 11.20
C TRP A 169 -4.64 -18.21 12.31
N SER A 170 -3.85 -17.83 13.30
CA SER A 170 -3.58 -18.62 14.51
C SER A 170 -3.94 -17.83 15.76
N ARG A 171 -4.27 -18.55 16.84
CA ARG A 171 -4.43 -17.99 18.17
C ARG A 171 -3.30 -18.53 19.04
N GLU A 172 -2.48 -17.63 19.54
CA GLU A 172 -1.29 -17.94 20.35
C GLU A 172 -1.31 -17.11 21.63
N GLU A 173 -0.39 -17.41 22.55
CA GLU A 173 -0.19 -16.60 23.75
C GLU A 173 0.28 -15.21 23.32
N GLY A 174 -0.57 -14.19 23.53
CA GLY A 174 -0.34 -12.83 23.03
C GLY A 174 -1.36 -12.33 21.99
N GLY A 175 -2.22 -13.22 21.45
CA GLY A 175 -3.38 -12.81 20.66
C GLY A 175 -3.61 -13.61 19.38
N ILE A 176 -4.22 -12.96 18.40
CA ILE A 176 -4.52 -13.52 17.08
C ILE A 176 -3.47 -13.03 16.09
N HIS A 177 -2.83 -13.98 15.40
CA HIS A 177 -1.78 -13.73 14.43
C HIS A 177 -2.22 -14.21 13.05
N TYR A 178 -1.69 -13.60 12.01
CA TYR A 178 -1.85 -14.08 10.64
C TYR A 178 -0.48 -14.35 10.02
N THR A 179 -0.46 -15.26 9.06
CA THR A 179 0.66 -15.40 8.13
C THR A 179 0.25 -14.92 6.75
N GLY A 180 1.19 -14.44 5.94
CA GLY A 180 0.85 -13.99 4.60
C GLY A 180 2.01 -13.76 3.67
N VAL A 181 1.73 -13.87 2.39
CA VAL A 181 2.69 -13.87 1.28
C VAL A 181 2.28 -12.86 0.21
N ILE A 182 3.18 -12.58 -0.72
CA ILE A 182 2.86 -11.80 -1.92
C ILE A 182 2.68 -12.77 -3.09
N ARG A 183 1.54 -12.68 -3.78
CA ARG A 183 1.16 -13.47 -4.95
C ARG A 183 1.05 -12.59 -6.20
N TYR A 184 0.91 -13.22 -7.36
CA TYR A 184 0.78 -12.57 -8.66
C TYR A 184 -0.53 -12.91 -9.35
N ALA A 185 -1.06 -11.98 -10.11
CA ALA A 185 -2.19 -12.17 -11.00
C ALA A 185 -2.08 -11.29 -12.25
N GLU A 186 -2.70 -11.72 -13.35
CA GLU A 186 -2.81 -10.94 -14.59
C GLU A 186 -4.28 -10.69 -14.94
N SER A 187 -4.51 -9.62 -15.69
CA SER A 187 -5.82 -9.24 -16.20
C SER A 187 -5.68 -8.51 -17.55
N THR A 188 -6.68 -8.64 -18.42
CA THR A 188 -6.78 -7.90 -19.68
C THR A 188 -7.67 -6.66 -19.58
N ASP A 189 -8.46 -6.53 -18.51
CA ASP A 189 -9.40 -5.41 -18.30
C ASP A 189 -9.17 -4.65 -16.98
N GLY A 190 -8.28 -5.16 -16.12
CA GLY A 190 -7.98 -4.61 -14.79
C GLY A 190 -9.06 -4.93 -13.74
N VAL A 191 -10.05 -5.75 -14.07
CA VAL A 191 -11.21 -6.07 -13.22
C VAL A 191 -11.27 -7.57 -12.93
N GLN A 192 -11.14 -8.41 -13.95
CA GLN A 192 -11.12 -9.87 -13.81
C GLN A 192 -9.68 -10.37 -13.78
N TRP A 193 -9.33 -11.10 -12.72
CA TRP A 193 -7.94 -11.46 -12.45
C TRP A 193 -7.73 -12.98 -12.45
N THR A 194 -6.69 -13.42 -13.13
CA THR A 194 -6.21 -14.80 -13.12
C THR A 194 -4.92 -14.87 -12.32
N GLY A 195 -4.97 -15.53 -11.16
CA GLY A 195 -3.84 -15.65 -10.24
C GLY A 195 -2.93 -16.86 -10.48
N THR A 196 -1.79 -16.89 -9.79
CA THR A 196 -0.89 -18.05 -9.71
C THR A 196 -0.95 -18.74 -8.35
N ASP A 197 -0.85 -20.07 -8.33
CA ASP A 197 -0.88 -20.85 -7.08
C ASP A 197 0.37 -20.67 -6.21
N ARG A 198 1.50 -20.27 -6.81
CA ARG A 198 2.76 -20.10 -6.08
C ARG A 198 2.95 -18.65 -5.63
N PRO A 199 3.41 -18.42 -4.38
CA PRO A 199 3.83 -17.10 -3.94
C PRO A 199 5.04 -16.58 -4.73
N CYS A 200 5.05 -15.28 -5.03
CA CYS A 200 6.21 -14.57 -5.57
C CYS A 200 7.24 -14.25 -4.50
N ILE A 201 6.77 -13.78 -3.34
CA ILE A 201 7.57 -13.52 -2.15
C ILE A 201 6.87 -14.18 -0.97
N ALA A 202 7.60 -15.01 -0.24
CA ALA A 202 7.17 -15.57 1.04
C ALA A 202 8.17 -15.17 2.13
N PRO A 203 7.79 -15.19 3.42
CA PRO A 203 8.75 -15.18 4.52
C PRO A 203 9.89 -16.20 4.28
N ASP A 204 11.14 -15.79 4.49
CA ASP A 204 12.34 -16.58 4.21
C ASP A 204 13.14 -16.87 5.48
N ARG A 205 12.96 -16.07 6.52
CA ARG A 205 13.55 -16.26 7.84
C ARG A 205 12.55 -16.94 8.79
N PRO A 206 13.04 -17.75 9.75
CA PRO A 206 12.16 -18.46 10.69
C PRO A 206 11.26 -17.55 11.54
N ASP A 207 11.70 -16.31 11.76
CA ASP A 207 11.01 -15.29 12.55
C ASP A 207 10.10 -14.39 11.72
N ASP A 208 10.20 -14.41 10.39
CA ASP A 208 9.29 -13.68 9.51
C ASP A 208 7.96 -14.45 9.39
N HIS A 209 6.84 -13.77 9.62
CA HIS A 209 5.51 -14.38 9.52
C HIS A 209 4.66 -13.77 8.39
N SER A 210 4.98 -12.56 7.92
CA SER A 210 4.29 -12.01 6.76
C SER A 210 5.12 -11.00 5.98
N VAL A 211 4.96 -11.05 4.65
CA VAL A 211 5.39 -10.02 3.71
C VAL A 211 4.17 -9.45 3.01
N GLY A 212 4.16 -8.15 2.67
CA GLY A 212 3.00 -7.54 2.02
C GLY A 212 3.22 -6.10 1.56
N ARG A 213 2.17 -5.46 1.05
CA ARG A 213 2.20 -4.11 0.46
C ARG A 213 3.36 -3.95 -0.53
N PRO A 214 3.34 -4.71 -1.65
CA PRO A 214 4.35 -4.57 -2.69
C PRO A 214 4.27 -3.18 -3.34
N CYS A 215 5.40 -2.72 -3.85
CA CYS A 215 5.53 -1.60 -4.76
C CYS A 215 6.59 -1.96 -5.80
N VAL A 216 6.19 -2.02 -7.08
CA VAL A 216 7.06 -2.51 -8.16
C VAL A 216 7.41 -1.37 -9.11
N ILE A 217 8.71 -1.20 -9.38
CA ILE A 217 9.23 -0.32 -10.44
C ILE A 217 9.96 -1.18 -11.46
N LYS A 218 9.83 -0.81 -12.73
CA LYS A 218 10.54 -1.46 -13.84
C LYS A 218 11.67 -0.56 -14.33
N ASP A 219 12.90 -0.98 -14.07
CA ASP A 219 14.12 -0.29 -14.50
C ASP A 219 14.76 -1.07 -15.66
N GLY A 220 14.49 -0.62 -16.89
CA GLY A 220 14.95 -1.32 -18.09
C GLY A 220 14.37 -2.74 -18.16
N GLY A 221 15.25 -3.75 -18.12
CA GLY A 221 14.87 -5.16 -18.15
C GLY A 221 14.58 -5.79 -16.79
N VAL A 222 14.69 -5.04 -15.69
CA VAL A 222 14.59 -5.58 -14.31
C VAL A 222 13.37 -4.98 -13.60
N TYR A 223 12.57 -5.84 -12.99
CA TYR A 223 11.54 -5.46 -12.02
C TYR A 223 12.16 -5.42 -10.64
N ARG A 224 11.89 -4.33 -9.92
CA ARG A 224 12.34 -4.07 -8.56
C ARG A 224 11.13 -3.96 -7.66
N MET A 225 11.08 -4.71 -6.56
CA MET A 225 9.97 -4.67 -5.61
C MET A 225 10.46 -4.24 -4.24
N TRP A 226 9.81 -3.24 -3.67
CA TRP A 226 9.87 -2.94 -2.24
C TRP A 226 8.60 -3.45 -1.58
N TYR A 227 8.73 -4.00 -0.39
CA TYR A 227 7.61 -4.56 0.36
C TYR A 227 7.82 -4.41 1.86
N SER A 228 6.77 -4.63 2.64
CA SER A 228 6.83 -4.62 4.09
C SER A 228 7.08 -6.04 4.63
N ILE A 229 7.96 -6.18 5.60
CA ILE A 229 8.25 -7.43 6.33
C ILE A 229 7.76 -7.30 7.77
N ARG A 230 7.11 -8.34 8.27
CA ARG A 230 6.78 -8.53 9.68
C ARG A 230 7.49 -9.75 10.25
N SER A 231 8.13 -9.54 11.38
CA SER A 231 8.85 -10.58 12.11
C SER A 231 8.36 -10.64 13.56
N THR A 232 8.50 -11.79 14.21
CA THR A 232 8.22 -11.96 15.64
C THR A 232 9.40 -11.50 16.50
N SER A 233 10.63 -11.62 15.99
CA SER A 233 11.86 -11.23 16.68
C SER A 233 12.11 -9.71 16.69
N GLN A 234 11.43 -8.96 15.83
CA GLN A 234 11.59 -7.51 15.71
C GLN A 234 10.26 -6.83 15.98
N VAL A 235 10.31 -5.80 16.84
CA VAL A 235 9.13 -4.98 17.08
C VAL A 235 8.86 -4.13 15.83
N GLY A 236 7.66 -4.30 15.28
CA GLY A 236 7.17 -3.53 14.14
C GLY A 236 7.65 -4.04 12.78
N TYR A 237 7.45 -3.23 11.74
CA TYR A 237 7.75 -3.60 10.36
C TYR A 237 9.13 -3.12 9.91
N ARG A 238 9.64 -3.76 8.87
CA ARG A 238 10.78 -3.32 8.06
C ARG A 238 10.39 -3.24 6.59
N ILE A 239 11.22 -2.59 5.79
CA ILE A 239 11.09 -2.57 4.33
C ILE A 239 12.11 -3.57 3.74
N GLY A 240 11.59 -4.52 2.97
CA GLY A 240 12.35 -5.49 2.20
C GLY A 240 12.54 -5.07 0.74
N TYR A 241 13.34 -5.84 0.02
CA TYR A 241 13.66 -5.59 -1.37
C TYR A 241 13.87 -6.89 -2.17
N ALA A 242 13.40 -6.93 -3.41
CA ALA A 242 13.61 -8.05 -4.32
C ALA A 242 13.71 -7.59 -5.78
N GLU A 243 14.32 -8.44 -6.62
CA GLU A 243 14.43 -8.23 -8.06
C GLU A 243 13.91 -9.42 -8.86
N SER A 244 13.41 -9.17 -10.06
CA SER A 244 12.94 -10.18 -11.01
C SER A 244 13.22 -9.75 -12.44
N ALA A 245 13.62 -10.70 -13.29
CA ALA A 245 13.76 -10.49 -14.73
C ALA A 245 12.46 -10.83 -15.50
N ASP A 246 11.64 -11.73 -14.95
CA ASP A 246 10.46 -12.28 -15.61
C ASP A 246 9.14 -11.77 -15.03
N ARG A 247 9.18 -11.03 -13.90
CA ARG A 247 8.08 -10.46 -13.10
C ARG A 247 7.35 -11.44 -12.17
N VAL A 248 7.65 -12.73 -12.26
CA VAL A 248 6.98 -13.82 -11.52
C VAL A 248 7.93 -14.47 -10.51
N THR A 249 9.17 -14.73 -10.91
CA THR A 249 10.22 -15.33 -10.09
C THR A 249 11.08 -14.21 -9.50
N TRP A 250 11.13 -14.13 -8.17
CA TRP A 250 11.82 -13.04 -7.48
C TRP A 250 13.00 -13.56 -6.65
N THR A 251 14.10 -12.81 -6.70
CA THR A 251 15.25 -12.99 -5.81
C THR A 251 15.17 -11.95 -4.71
N ARG A 252 14.95 -12.40 -3.47
CA ARG A 252 14.98 -11.52 -2.29
C ARG A 252 16.40 -11.01 -2.05
N LYS A 253 16.49 -9.72 -1.77
CA LYS A 253 17.71 -8.94 -1.56
C LYS A 253 17.51 -7.96 -0.40
N ASP A 254 16.91 -8.41 0.71
CA ASP A 254 16.48 -7.51 1.79
C ASP A 254 17.60 -6.69 2.43
N ARG A 255 18.82 -7.24 2.46
CA ARG A 255 20.02 -6.51 2.92
C ARG A 255 20.37 -5.32 2.03
N GLU A 256 19.88 -5.30 0.80
CA GLU A 256 20.10 -4.24 -0.19
C GLU A 256 18.95 -3.21 -0.24
N ALA A 257 17.92 -3.37 0.62
CA ALA A 257 16.78 -2.45 0.68
C ALA A 257 17.21 -1.00 0.91
N GLY A 258 18.32 -0.79 1.65
CA GLY A 258 19.00 0.50 1.75
C GLY A 258 18.29 1.54 2.59
N ILE A 259 17.30 1.14 3.40
CA ILE A 259 16.52 2.00 4.29
C ILE A 259 16.20 1.26 5.60
N HIS A 260 16.30 1.98 6.73
CA HIS A 260 16.09 1.43 8.07
C HIS A 260 15.31 2.43 8.95
N PRO A 261 14.68 1.96 10.04
CA PRO A 261 14.11 2.86 11.05
C PRO A 261 15.12 3.91 11.52
N GLY A 262 14.61 5.08 11.91
CA GLY A 262 15.45 6.14 12.46
C GLY A 262 16.04 5.78 13.81
N GLU A 263 17.09 6.49 14.22
CA GLU A 263 17.61 6.38 15.59
C GLU A 263 16.62 6.96 16.61
N SER A 264 15.81 7.95 16.20
CA SER A 264 14.78 8.58 17.03
C SER A 264 13.67 9.21 16.16
N GLY A 265 12.55 9.54 16.79
CA GLY A 265 11.46 10.28 16.16
C GLY A 265 10.36 9.40 15.54
N TRP A 266 9.67 9.98 14.57
CA TRP A 266 8.40 9.48 14.01
C TRP A 266 8.49 8.11 13.32
N ASP A 267 9.69 7.69 12.89
CA ASP A 267 9.96 6.44 12.16
C ASP A 267 11.02 5.55 12.83
N ALA A 268 11.23 5.70 14.14
CA ALA A 268 12.27 4.97 14.88
C ALA A 268 11.88 3.57 15.34
N GLU A 269 10.60 3.30 15.60
CA GLU A 269 10.12 1.97 16.00
C GLU A 269 9.99 1.05 14.78
N MET A 270 9.52 1.61 13.67
CA MET A 270 9.24 0.87 12.44
C MET A 270 9.15 1.77 11.21
N ILE A 271 9.37 1.14 10.06
CA ILE A 271 9.05 1.69 8.74
C ILE A 271 8.27 0.65 7.94
N CYS A 272 7.25 1.08 7.21
CA CYS A 272 6.43 0.18 6.41
C CYS A 272 5.75 0.87 5.22
N TYR A 273 5.10 0.04 4.41
CA TYR A 273 4.21 0.44 3.33
C TYR A 273 4.89 1.35 2.31
N PRO A 274 5.99 0.89 1.68
CA PRO A 274 6.73 1.68 0.71
C PRO A 274 5.87 1.99 -0.52
N CYS A 275 5.97 3.21 -1.01
CA CYS A 275 5.52 3.62 -2.34
C CYS A 275 6.63 4.40 -3.03
N VAL A 276 7.18 3.83 -4.10
CA VAL A 276 8.29 4.39 -4.86
C VAL A 276 7.76 5.04 -6.12
N VAL A 277 8.22 6.27 -6.41
CA VAL A 277 7.86 7.04 -7.61
C VAL A 277 9.04 7.85 -8.11
N ASP A 278 9.06 8.12 -9.43
CA ASP A 278 10.01 9.02 -10.06
C ASP A 278 9.34 10.37 -10.34
N ALA A 279 9.88 11.46 -9.80
CA ALA A 279 9.34 12.81 -9.94
C ALA A 279 10.44 13.87 -9.82
N GLY A 280 10.35 14.97 -10.56
CA GLY A 280 11.32 16.07 -10.49
C GLY A 280 12.78 15.65 -10.77
N GLY A 281 12.98 14.63 -11.61
CA GLY A 281 14.30 14.08 -11.91
C GLY A 281 14.95 13.27 -10.79
N ARG A 282 14.16 12.87 -9.77
CA ARG A 282 14.61 12.08 -8.62
C ARG A 282 13.68 10.91 -8.38
N ARG A 283 14.20 9.90 -7.68
CA ARG A 283 13.40 8.77 -7.19
C ARG A 283 13.12 8.94 -5.70
N TYR A 284 11.84 8.91 -5.35
CA TYR A 284 11.38 9.03 -3.97
C TYR A 284 10.76 7.72 -3.49
N MET A 285 10.94 7.41 -2.21
CA MET A 285 10.16 6.41 -1.48
C MET A 285 9.36 7.10 -0.40
N PHE A 286 8.04 7.11 -0.51
CA PHE A 286 7.15 7.42 0.59
C PHE A 286 6.96 6.18 1.46
N TYR A 287 6.90 6.36 2.77
CA TYR A 287 6.73 5.27 3.72
C TYR A 287 6.11 5.77 5.03
N ASN A 288 5.41 4.87 5.72
CA ASN A 288 4.86 5.12 7.04
C ASN A 288 5.90 4.93 8.15
N GLY A 289 5.75 5.72 9.21
CA GLY A 289 6.49 5.57 10.45
C GLY A 289 5.77 4.68 11.47
N ASN A 290 5.99 5.02 12.74
CA ASN A 290 5.59 4.24 13.90
C ASN A 290 4.09 3.91 13.97
N ARG A 291 3.82 2.75 14.58
CA ARG A 291 2.47 2.20 14.82
C ARG A 291 1.58 2.18 13.59
N ARG A 292 2.16 1.80 12.44
CA ARG A 292 1.47 1.69 11.15
C ARG A 292 0.81 3.02 10.78
N GLY A 293 1.60 4.09 10.69
CA GLY A 293 1.13 5.39 10.21
C GLY A 293 0.42 6.27 11.23
N ALA A 294 0.44 5.93 12.53
CA ALA A 294 -0.08 6.83 13.59
C ALA A 294 0.71 8.13 13.65
N THR A 295 2.02 8.05 13.39
CA THR A 295 2.92 9.19 13.23
C THR A 295 3.00 9.68 11.78
N GLY A 296 2.04 9.29 10.94
CA GLY A 296 1.97 9.71 9.55
C GLY A 296 2.98 9.03 8.61
N PHE A 297 3.38 9.77 7.57
CA PHE A 297 4.34 9.33 6.58
C PHE A 297 5.41 10.40 6.31
N GLY A 298 6.51 9.94 5.76
CA GLY A 298 7.61 10.74 5.28
C GLY A 298 8.14 10.19 3.98
N TYR A 299 9.32 10.67 3.58
CA TYR A 299 9.96 10.20 2.36
C TYR A 299 11.47 10.10 2.47
N ALA A 300 12.05 9.32 1.55
CA ALA A 300 13.47 9.25 1.30
C ALA A 300 13.76 9.46 -0.19
N VAL A 301 14.96 9.94 -0.50
CA VAL A 301 15.46 10.09 -1.88
C VAL A 301 16.48 8.99 -2.15
N LEU A 302 16.41 8.34 -3.30
CA LEU A 302 17.47 7.42 -3.72
C LEU A 302 18.73 8.22 -4.06
N ASP A 303 19.86 7.87 -3.45
CA ASP A 303 21.16 8.45 -3.85
C ASP A 303 21.48 8.03 -5.30
N ALA A 304 22.11 8.95 -6.05
CA ALA A 304 22.56 8.70 -7.42
C ALA A 304 23.72 7.69 -7.47
#